data_AF-A0A965BXT6-F1
#
_entry.id   AF-A0A965BXT6-F1
#
_cell.length_a   1.000
_cell.length_b   1.000
_cell.length_c   1.000
_cell.angle_alpha   90.00
_cell.angle_beta   90.00
_cell.angle_gamma   90.00
#
_symmetry.space_group_name_H-M   'P 1'
#
loop_
_entity.id
_entity.type
_entity.pdbx_description
1 polymer ?
#
loop_
_entity_poly.entity_id
_entity_poly.type
_entity_poly.pdbx_seq_one_letter_code
_entity_poly.pdbx_strand_id
1 'polypeptide(L)'
;MSRVLACVPHFFRKTATDSGMAHGSNRDSLEIRVEQLSYCLRNLAAILAPVRFLMGSPGRIGHEQVEALPQRFEGDIVVVTAPENNLLDEVSFTGFSEARLWAGPPRQLGYQCRRVFARHVGQYDFYLFIEDDTTILDPAFFRKVAAFYRAHGDEYVLQPNRFEIYGPKAHGWRAYLDQPAFPQHRAPEQAGPDELKLPD
;
A
#
# COMPACT_ATOMS: atom_id res chain seq x y z
N MET A 1 -12.95 -9.73 -15.90
CA MET A 1 -11.57 -9.30 -15.57
C MET A 1 -11.72 -8.10 -14.68
N SER A 2 -11.17 -8.15 -13.46
CA SER A 2 -11.41 -7.08 -12.49
C SER A 2 -10.27 -6.07 -12.50
N ARG A 3 -10.58 -4.78 -12.33
CA ARG A 3 -9.61 -3.69 -12.30
C ARG A 3 -9.48 -3.12 -10.90
N VAL A 4 -8.25 -2.80 -10.51
CA VAL A 4 -7.92 -2.20 -9.22
C VAL A 4 -7.27 -0.84 -9.43
N LEU A 5 -7.71 0.19 -8.71
CA LEU A 5 -6.98 1.45 -8.59
C LEU A 5 -6.34 1.51 -7.20
N ALA A 6 -5.02 1.42 -7.15
CA ALA A 6 -4.26 1.56 -5.91
C ALA A 6 -3.70 2.99 -5.78
N CYS A 7 -3.86 3.60 -4.61
CA CYS A 7 -3.27 4.87 -4.27
C CYS A 7 -2.34 4.73 -3.07
N VAL A 8 -1.12 5.23 -3.23
CA VAL A 8 -0.06 5.20 -2.22
C VAL A 8 0.30 6.65 -1.85
N PRO A 9 -0.07 7.16 -0.67
CA PRO A 9 0.44 8.44 -0.20
C PRO A 9 1.90 8.26 0.24
N HIS A 10 2.79 9.08 -0.28
CA HIS A 10 4.21 9.01 0.04
C HIS A 10 4.73 10.38 0.49
N PHE A 11 5.44 10.40 1.62
CA PHE A 11 6.16 11.58 2.10
C PHE A 11 7.43 11.16 2.82
N PHE A 12 8.53 11.82 2.47
CA PHE A 12 9.80 11.68 3.18
C PHE A 12 10.58 12.98 3.11
N ARG A 13 11.07 13.46 4.26
CA ARG A 13 11.90 14.67 4.32
C ARG A 13 13.37 14.29 4.31
N LYS A 14 14.10 14.66 3.25
CA LYS A 14 15.54 14.34 3.08
C LYS A 14 16.45 15.09 4.07
N THR A 15 16.10 16.31 4.46
CA THR A 15 16.87 17.15 5.38
C THR A 15 16.21 17.19 6.77
N ALA A 16 16.71 16.38 7.69
CA ALA A 16 16.29 16.34 9.09
C ALA A 16 17.14 17.27 9.99
N THR A 17 17.24 18.55 9.63
CA THR A 17 17.61 19.60 10.59
C THR A 17 16.35 20.40 10.88
N ASP A 18 15.91 20.39 12.13
CA ASP A 18 14.72 21.06 12.68
C ASP A 18 13.33 20.49 12.35
N SER A 19 12.98 19.38 12.99
CA SER A 19 11.62 19.28 13.55
C SER A 19 11.58 18.23 14.65
N GLY A 20 11.41 18.67 15.91
CA GLY A 20 11.13 17.83 17.07
C GLY A 20 9.77 17.11 17.02
N MET A 21 9.33 16.63 15.84
CA MET A 21 8.17 15.75 15.70
C MET A 21 8.64 14.32 15.56
N ALA A 22 8.63 13.60 16.68
CA ALA A 22 9.06 12.21 16.77
C ALA A 22 7.99 11.21 16.26
N HIS A 23 7.12 11.57 15.32
CA HIS A 23 6.11 10.68 14.75
C HIS A 23 6.09 10.76 13.22
N GLY A 24 6.15 9.61 12.54
CA GLY A 24 6.14 9.46 11.08
C GLY A 24 7.45 8.94 10.49
N SER A 25 7.44 8.71 9.17
CA SER A 25 8.48 8.16 8.28
C SER A 25 9.86 8.84 8.31
N ASN A 26 10.08 9.81 9.22
CA ASN A 26 11.33 10.55 9.42
C ASN A 26 12.21 10.00 10.56
N ARG A 27 11.85 8.89 11.21
CA ARG A 27 12.73 8.20 12.18
C ARG A 27 13.75 7.29 11.52
N ASP A 28 13.39 6.75 10.36
CA ASP A 28 14.18 5.74 9.65
C ASP A 28 15.24 6.41 8.78
N SER A 29 16.35 5.71 8.55
CA SER A 29 17.37 6.19 7.62
C SER A 29 16.79 6.25 6.19
N LEU A 30 17.37 7.13 5.36
CA LEU A 30 17.03 7.23 3.93
C LEU A 30 17.03 5.85 3.25
N GLU A 31 18.05 5.04 3.52
CA GLU A 31 18.22 3.70 2.97
C GLU A 31 17.03 2.79 3.29
N ILE A 32 16.59 2.78 4.56
CA ILE A 32 15.45 1.97 5.01
C ILE A 32 14.16 2.43 4.32
N ARG A 33 13.92 3.74 4.22
CA ARG A 33 12.70 4.26 3.57
C ARG A 33 12.69 4.00 2.06
N VAL A 34 13.83 4.09 1.39
CA VAL A 34 13.95 3.72 -0.03
C VAL A 34 13.66 2.23 -0.22
N GLU A 35 14.17 1.37 0.67
CA GLU A 35 13.90 -0.08 0.63
C GLU A 35 12.41 -0.38 0.86
N GLN A 36 11.78 0.22 1.88
CA GLN A 36 10.36 0.04 2.19
C GLN A 36 9.45 0.48 1.04
N LEU A 37 9.65 1.69 0.51
CA LEU A 37 8.87 2.20 -0.63
C LEU A 37 9.07 1.32 -1.87
N SER A 38 10.32 0.95 -2.17
CA SER A 38 10.63 0.06 -3.29
C SER A 38 9.94 -1.29 -3.13
N TYR A 39 9.94 -1.85 -1.93
CA TYR A 39 9.33 -3.13 -1.62
C TYR A 39 7.80 -3.07 -1.74
N CYS A 40 7.17 -2.04 -1.20
CA CYS A 40 5.73 -1.78 -1.35
C CYS A 40 5.33 -1.71 -2.83
N LEU A 41 5.96 -0.82 -3.60
CA LEU A 41 5.61 -0.60 -5.01
C LEU A 41 5.84 -1.84 -5.87
N ARG A 42 6.95 -2.57 -5.67
CA ARG A 42 7.25 -3.79 -6.42
C ARG A 42 6.24 -4.89 -6.15
N ASN A 43 5.87 -5.12 -4.89
CA ASN A 43 4.90 -6.16 -4.55
C ASN A 43 3.49 -5.79 -5.01
N LEU A 44 3.11 -4.53 -4.89
CA LEU A 44 1.83 -4.04 -5.41
C LEU A 44 1.75 -4.26 -6.92
N ALA A 45 2.80 -3.90 -7.66
CA ALA A 45 2.86 -4.15 -9.09
C ALA A 45 2.86 -5.65 -9.43
N ALA A 46 3.58 -6.49 -8.66
CA ALA A 46 3.60 -7.93 -8.89
C ALA A 46 2.22 -8.58 -8.68
N ILE A 47 1.46 -8.14 -7.68
CA ILE A 47 0.11 -8.65 -7.40
C ILE A 47 -0.92 -8.18 -8.44
N LEU A 48 -0.72 -6.98 -8.99
CA LEU A 48 -1.57 -6.40 -10.03
C LEU A 48 -1.11 -6.80 -11.45
N ALA A 49 0.05 -7.44 -11.59
CA ALA A 49 0.55 -7.90 -12.86
C ALA A 49 -0.19 -9.18 -13.30
N PRO A 50 -0.37 -9.37 -14.62
CA PRO A 50 -0.83 -10.65 -15.14
C PRO A 50 0.08 -11.79 -14.68
N VAL A 51 -0.49 -12.83 -14.08
CA VAL A 51 0.27 -14.02 -13.70
C VAL A 51 0.78 -14.72 -14.97
N ARG A 52 2.09 -14.92 -15.05
CA ARG A 52 2.76 -15.65 -16.11
C ARG A 52 3.48 -16.85 -15.49
N PHE A 53 3.16 -18.05 -15.91
CA PHE A 53 3.94 -19.25 -15.57
C PHE A 53 4.75 -19.69 -16.79
N LEU A 54 6.00 -20.10 -16.56
CA LEU A 54 6.79 -20.91 -17.48
C LEU A 54 6.88 -22.31 -16.86
N MET A 55 6.11 -23.27 -17.38
CA MET A 55 6.30 -24.68 -17.03
C MET A 55 7.28 -25.32 -18.01
N GLY A 56 8.48 -25.65 -17.52
CA GLY A 56 9.45 -26.47 -18.25
C GLY A 56 9.47 -27.89 -17.70
N SER A 57 9.42 -28.89 -18.56
CA SER A 57 9.87 -30.26 -18.22
C SER A 57 11.31 -30.45 -18.70
N PRO A 58 12.16 -31.26 -18.03
CA PRO A 58 13.50 -31.54 -18.53
C PRO A 58 13.44 -32.04 -19.99
N GLY A 59 14.09 -31.33 -20.91
CA GLY A 59 14.14 -31.68 -22.34
C GLY A 59 12.99 -31.15 -23.21
N ARG A 60 12.00 -30.44 -22.64
CA ARG A 60 10.98 -29.71 -23.39
C ARG A 60 10.74 -28.34 -22.74
N ILE A 61 11.37 -27.30 -23.29
CA ILE A 61 10.93 -25.92 -23.06
C ILE A 61 9.62 -25.78 -23.84
N GLY A 62 8.52 -26.14 -23.19
CA GLY A 62 7.18 -25.96 -23.74
C GLY A 62 6.93 -24.46 -23.88
N HIS A 63 6.81 -24.03 -25.14
CA HIS A 63 6.38 -22.71 -25.57
C HIS A 63 5.36 -22.07 -24.64
N GLU A 64 5.61 -20.82 -24.23
CA GLU A 64 4.69 -19.69 -23.95
C GLU A 64 3.19 -19.94 -23.63
N GLN A 65 2.81 -21.10 -23.10
CA GLN A 65 1.45 -21.41 -22.70
C GLN A 65 1.28 -20.95 -21.27
N VAL A 66 0.99 -19.66 -21.13
CA VAL A 66 0.45 -19.09 -19.91
C VAL A 66 -0.97 -19.61 -19.75
N GLU A 67 -1.18 -20.58 -18.85
CA GLU A 67 -2.55 -20.96 -18.47
C GLU A 67 -3.31 -19.72 -18.01
N ALA A 68 -4.47 -19.48 -18.64
CA ALA A 68 -5.29 -18.35 -18.27
C ALA A 68 -5.89 -18.59 -16.88
N LEU A 69 -5.40 -17.86 -15.88
CA LEU A 69 -6.04 -17.88 -14.57
C LEU A 69 -7.49 -17.39 -14.68
N PRO A 70 -8.45 -18.08 -14.03
CA PRO A 70 -9.89 -17.79 -14.16
C PRO A 70 -10.30 -16.41 -13.61
N GLN A 71 -9.46 -15.77 -12.80
CA GLN A 71 -9.69 -14.42 -12.27
C GLN A 71 -8.41 -13.61 -12.37
N ARG A 72 -8.30 -12.83 -13.45
CA ARG A 72 -7.23 -11.86 -13.67
C ARG A 72 -7.60 -10.53 -13.03
N PHE A 73 -6.65 -9.97 -12.28
CA PHE A 73 -6.67 -8.62 -11.78
C PHE A 73 -5.59 -7.85 -12.53
N GLU A 74 -5.96 -6.68 -13.02
CA GLU A 74 -5.01 -5.68 -13.48
C GLU A 74 -5.27 -4.41 -12.68
N GLY A 75 -4.26 -3.58 -12.52
CA GLY A 75 -4.47 -2.37 -11.78
C GLY A 75 -3.48 -1.27 -12.09
N ASP A 76 -3.93 -0.08 -11.74
CA ASP A 76 -3.20 1.15 -11.88
C ASP A 76 -2.70 1.58 -10.49
N ILE A 77 -1.43 1.95 -10.41
CA ILE A 77 -0.81 2.43 -9.17
C ILE A 77 -0.57 3.92 -9.30
N VAL A 78 -1.22 4.71 -8.44
CA VAL A 78 -1.01 6.16 -8.35
C VAL A 78 -0.28 6.47 -7.05
N VAL A 79 0.93 7.00 -7.17
CA VAL A 79 1.67 7.53 -6.02
C VAL A 79 1.31 9.00 -5.85
N VAL A 80 0.86 9.39 -4.67
CA VAL A 80 0.53 10.79 -4.37
C VAL A 80 1.56 11.32 -3.38
N THR A 81 2.33 12.33 -3.79
CA THR A 81 3.49 12.79 -3.02
C THR A 81 3.71 14.30 -3.09
N ALA A 82 4.65 14.80 -2.29
CA ALA A 82 5.05 16.20 -2.28
C ALA A 82 6.27 16.44 -3.20
N PRO A 83 6.33 17.57 -3.95
CA PRO A 83 7.39 17.83 -4.94
C PRO A 83 8.83 17.64 -4.46
N GLU A 84 9.17 18.16 -3.29
CA GLU A 84 10.55 18.12 -2.76
C GLU A 84 10.76 17.11 -1.63
N ASN A 85 9.67 16.53 -1.12
CA ASN A 85 9.67 15.64 0.03
C ASN A 85 9.17 14.25 -0.35
N ASN A 86 9.88 13.63 -1.29
CA ASN A 86 9.61 12.30 -1.81
C ASN A 86 10.90 11.54 -2.13
N LEU A 87 10.77 10.24 -2.36
CA LEU A 87 11.84 9.30 -2.70
C LEU A 87 11.71 8.72 -4.12
N LEU A 88 10.92 9.35 -5.00
CA LEU A 88 10.63 8.77 -6.31
C LEU A 88 11.86 8.70 -7.21
N ASP A 89 12.79 9.64 -7.08
CA ASP A 89 14.05 9.64 -7.83
C ASP A 89 15.06 8.61 -7.29
N GLU A 90 14.95 8.27 -6.00
CA GLU A 90 15.80 7.27 -5.33
C GLU A 90 15.35 5.83 -5.58
N VAL A 91 14.06 5.62 -5.84
CA VAL A 91 13.51 4.29 -6.10
C VAL A 91 13.76 3.89 -7.55
N SER A 92 14.56 2.83 -7.76
CA SER A 92 14.86 2.28 -9.10
C SER A 92 13.69 1.60 -9.82
N PHE A 93 12.48 1.66 -9.25
CA PHE A 93 11.30 0.98 -9.72
C PHE A 93 10.28 1.95 -10.32
N THR A 94 9.96 1.77 -11.60
CA THR A 94 9.05 2.62 -12.39
C THR A 94 7.72 1.94 -12.74
N GLY A 95 7.38 0.81 -12.10
CA GLY A 95 6.16 0.06 -12.42
C GLY A 95 4.87 0.62 -11.81
N PHE A 96 4.85 1.90 -11.42
CA PHE A 96 3.63 2.61 -11.05
C PHE A 96 3.08 3.38 -12.26
N SER A 97 1.75 3.54 -12.35
CA SER A 97 1.08 4.14 -13.51
C SER A 97 1.21 5.67 -13.53
N GLU A 98 1.15 6.32 -12.36
CA GLU A 98 1.17 7.78 -12.26
C GLU A 98 1.81 8.25 -10.94
N ALA A 99 2.61 9.32 -10.99
CA ALA A 99 3.00 10.09 -9.81
C ALA A 99 2.27 11.44 -9.83
N ARG A 100 1.45 11.70 -8.79
CA ARG A 100 0.74 12.95 -8.58
C ARG A 100 1.42 13.78 -7.51
N LEU A 101 1.83 14.98 -7.91
CA LEU A 101 2.42 15.95 -7.02
C LEU A 101 1.34 16.81 -6.34
N TRP A 102 1.47 16.97 -5.04
CA TRP A 102 0.64 17.83 -4.20
C TRP A 102 1.50 18.85 -3.48
N ALA A 103 1.31 20.13 -3.79
CA ALA A 103 2.08 21.23 -3.21
C ALA A 103 1.53 21.73 -1.85
N GLY A 104 0.42 21.17 -1.35
CA GLY A 104 -0.17 21.57 -0.08
C GLY A 104 0.39 20.80 1.13
N PRO A 105 -0.26 20.89 2.30
CA PRO A 105 0.22 20.25 3.53
C PRO A 105 0.37 18.72 3.39
N PRO A 106 1.51 18.12 3.79
CA PRO A 106 1.75 16.67 3.68
C PRO A 106 0.71 15.79 4.38
N ARG A 107 0.14 16.27 5.51
CA ARG A 107 -0.94 15.57 6.22
C ARG A 107 -2.21 15.38 5.38
N GLN A 108 -2.32 16.07 4.24
CA GLN A 108 -3.45 15.97 3.33
C GLN A 108 -3.23 14.99 2.17
N LEU A 109 -2.09 14.31 2.08
CA LEU A 109 -1.83 13.35 1.00
C LEU A 109 -2.90 12.24 0.94
N GLY A 110 -3.37 11.75 2.09
CA GLY A 110 -4.48 10.79 2.13
C GLY A 110 -5.79 11.34 1.53
N TYR A 111 -6.11 12.62 1.75
CA TYR A 111 -7.25 13.26 1.10
C TYR A 111 -7.05 13.41 -0.41
N GLN A 112 -5.81 13.64 -0.86
CA GLN A 112 -5.50 13.66 -2.28
C GLN A 112 -5.67 12.28 -2.92
N CYS A 113 -5.30 11.19 -2.26
CA CYS A 113 -5.65 9.83 -2.70
C CYS A 113 -7.17 9.66 -2.83
N ARG A 114 -7.96 10.15 -1.85
CA ARG A 114 -9.43 10.13 -1.95
C ARG A 114 -9.95 10.92 -3.16
N ARG A 115 -9.33 12.06 -3.50
CA ARG A 115 -9.67 12.82 -4.73
C ARG A 115 -9.32 12.06 -6.00
N VAL A 116 -8.25 11.26 -6.00
CA VAL A 116 -7.95 10.34 -7.10
C VAL A 116 -9.08 9.33 -7.25
N PHE A 117 -9.52 8.68 -6.18
CA PHE A 117 -10.65 7.74 -6.24
C PHE A 117 -11.93 8.41 -6.73
N ALA A 118 -12.29 9.59 -6.21
CA ALA A 118 -13.49 10.31 -6.59
C ALA A 118 -13.56 10.59 -8.11
N ARG A 119 -12.43 10.88 -8.75
CA ARG A 119 -12.35 11.10 -10.21
C ARG A 119 -12.53 9.84 -11.04
N HIS A 120 -12.34 8.67 -10.43
CA HIS A 120 -12.37 7.38 -11.11
C HIS A 120 -13.51 6.49 -10.64
N VAL A 121 -14.50 7.02 -9.90
CA VAL A 121 -15.68 6.26 -9.44
C VAL A 121 -16.35 5.56 -10.62
N GLY A 122 -16.62 4.26 -10.45
CA GLY A 122 -17.24 3.41 -11.48
C GLY A 122 -16.30 2.94 -12.59
N GLN A 123 -15.03 3.34 -12.60
CA GLN A 123 -14.05 2.92 -13.62
C GLN A 123 -13.22 1.70 -13.21
N TYR A 124 -13.26 1.34 -11.92
CA TYR A 124 -12.53 0.21 -11.34
C TYR A 124 -13.47 -0.60 -10.45
N ASP A 125 -13.23 -1.90 -10.32
CA ASP A 125 -13.99 -2.78 -9.43
C ASP A 125 -13.55 -2.64 -7.97
N PHE A 126 -12.26 -2.33 -7.75
CA PHE A 126 -11.69 -2.15 -6.42
C PHE A 126 -10.85 -0.87 -6.34
N TYR A 127 -10.96 -0.20 -5.19
CA TYR A 127 -10.14 0.96 -4.83
C TYR A 127 -9.32 0.61 -3.60
N LEU A 128 -7.99 0.64 -3.72
CA LEU A 128 -7.07 0.30 -2.64
C LEU A 128 -6.34 1.55 -2.18
N PHE A 129 -6.52 1.92 -0.92
CA PHE A 129 -5.62 2.82 -0.22
C PHE A 129 -4.61 1.98 0.56
N ILE A 130 -3.32 2.23 0.39
CA ILE A 130 -2.26 1.50 1.09
C ILE A 130 -1.12 2.45 1.44
N GLU A 131 -0.58 2.33 2.66
CA GLU A 131 0.58 3.11 3.12
C GLU A 131 1.84 2.70 2.35
N ASP A 132 2.81 3.61 2.24
CA ASP A 132 4.03 3.45 1.44
C ASP A 132 5.06 2.47 2.02
N ASP A 133 4.81 1.96 3.23
CA ASP A 133 5.59 0.91 3.90
C ASP A 133 4.76 -0.36 4.19
N THR A 134 3.52 -0.42 3.72
CA THR A 134 2.66 -1.59 3.85
C THR A 134 2.68 -2.39 2.55
N THR A 135 2.88 -3.70 2.67
CA THR A 135 2.95 -4.61 1.53
C THR A 135 1.88 -5.71 1.63
N ILE A 136 1.21 -5.97 0.50
CA ILE A 136 0.37 -7.16 0.35
C ILE A 136 1.29 -8.30 -0.08
N LEU A 137 1.26 -9.41 0.65
CA LEU A 137 2.13 -10.56 0.41
C LEU A 137 1.38 -11.80 -0.10
N ASP A 138 0.06 -11.80 0.01
CA ASP A 138 -0.78 -12.88 -0.47
C ASP A 138 -1.08 -12.69 -1.96
N PRO A 139 -0.54 -13.54 -2.86
CA PRO A 139 -0.80 -13.40 -4.30
C PRO A 139 -2.28 -13.64 -4.66
N ALA A 140 -3.06 -14.25 -3.76
CA ALA A 140 -4.49 -14.45 -3.94
C ALA A 140 -5.34 -13.35 -3.29
N PHE A 141 -4.74 -12.26 -2.78
CA PHE A 141 -5.44 -11.21 -2.02
C PHE A 141 -6.71 -10.73 -2.71
N PHE A 142 -6.60 -10.18 -3.93
CA PHE A 142 -7.77 -9.66 -4.64
C PHE A 142 -8.76 -10.75 -5.07
N ARG A 143 -8.30 -11.99 -5.29
CA ARG A 143 -9.19 -13.13 -5.55
C ARG A 143 -10.06 -13.45 -4.32
N LYS A 144 -9.47 -13.38 -3.12
CA LYS A 144 -10.18 -13.59 -1.85
C LYS A 144 -11.17 -12.44 -1.58
N VAL A 145 -10.74 -11.19 -1.80
CA VAL A 145 -11.61 -10.02 -1.69
C VAL A 145 -12.81 -10.14 -2.65
N ALA A 146 -12.56 -10.44 -3.91
CA ALA A 146 -13.64 -10.61 -4.89
C ALA A 146 -14.54 -11.81 -4.59
N ALA A 147 -13.99 -12.90 -4.05
CA ALA A 147 -14.79 -14.05 -3.62
C ALA A 147 -15.72 -13.69 -2.45
N PHE A 148 -15.23 -12.90 -1.50
CA PHE A 148 -16.02 -12.40 -0.39
C PHE A 148 -17.20 -11.55 -0.88
N TYR A 149 -16.95 -10.52 -1.69
CA TYR A 149 -18.02 -9.64 -2.19
C TYR A 149 -19.02 -10.36 -3.10
N ARG A 150 -18.60 -11.38 -3.86
CA ARG A 150 -19.54 -12.23 -4.61
C ARG A 150 -20.45 -13.06 -3.70
N ALA A 151 -19.95 -13.50 -2.55
CA ALA A 151 -20.71 -14.36 -1.63
C ALA A 151 -21.61 -13.56 -0.68
N HIS A 152 -21.20 -12.35 -0.31
CA HIS A 152 -21.83 -11.59 0.77
C HIS A 152 -22.47 -10.27 0.31
N GLY A 153 -22.16 -9.77 -0.88
CA GLY A 153 -22.56 -8.42 -1.31
C GLY A 153 -21.65 -7.33 -0.74
N ASP A 154 -21.86 -6.09 -1.19
CA ASP A 154 -21.09 -4.89 -0.83
C ASP A 154 -21.54 -4.22 0.48
N GLU A 155 -22.55 -4.80 1.13
CA GLU A 155 -23.14 -4.34 2.39
C GLU A 155 -22.27 -4.70 3.60
N TYR A 156 -21.31 -5.61 3.40
CA TYR A 156 -20.37 -6.08 4.42
C TYR A 156 -18.96 -5.62 4.10
N VAL A 157 -18.22 -5.24 5.14
CA VAL A 157 -16.81 -4.85 5.02
C VAL A 157 -15.92 -6.04 5.35
N LEU A 158 -15.10 -6.46 4.39
CA LEU A 158 -13.98 -7.35 4.66
C LEU A 158 -12.83 -6.54 5.27
N GLN A 159 -12.41 -6.90 6.48
CA GLN A 159 -11.22 -6.32 7.12
C GLN A 159 -10.03 -7.27 6.94
N PRO A 160 -9.06 -6.95 6.07
CA PRO A 160 -7.86 -7.75 5.94
C PRO A 160 -7.00 -7.68 7.21
N ASN A 161 -6.46 -8.81 7.63
CA ASN A 161 -5.54 -8.85 8.77
C ASN A 161 -4.14 -8.36 8.36
N ARG A 162 -3.60 -7.40 9.12
CA ARG A 162 -2.18 -7.01 9.06
C ARG A 162 -1.39 -7.88 10.04
N PHE A 163 -0.26 -8.38 9.58
CA PHE A 163 0.69 -9.09 10.43
C PHE A 163 2.08 -8.51 10.19
N GLU A 164 2.86 -8.40 11.27
CA GLU A 164 4.25 -8.00 11.17
C GLU A 164 5.10 -9.23 10.90
N ILE A 165 5.91 -9.15 9.85
CA ILE A 165 6.92 -10.14 9.56
C ILE A 165 8.26 -9.50 9.91
N TYR A 166 9.02 -10.18 10.76
CA TYR A 166 10.41 -9.83 10.97
C TYR A 166 11.16 -10.05 9.66
N GLY A 167 11.96 -9.07 9.26
CA GLY A 167 12.73 -9.15 8.02
C GLY A 167 13.62 -10.41 7.96
N PRO A 168 14.17 -10.76 6.79
CA PRO A 168 14.89 -12.01 6.55
C PRO A 168 16.11 -12.27 7.47
N LYS A 169 16.57 -11.24 8.21
CA LYS A 169 17.66 -11.33 9.19
C LYS A 169 17.20 -11.65 10.62
N ALA A 170 15.90 -11.76 10.87
CA ALA A 170 15.34 -11.99 12.19
C ALA A 170 14.22 -13.04 12.15
N HIS A 171 14.21 -13.93 13.15
CA HIS A 171 13.11 -14.85 13.40
C HIS A 171 12.14 -14.22 14.40
N GLY A 172 10.84 -14.28 14.10
CA GLY A 172 9.82 -13.94 15.08
C GLY A 172 8.46 -14.51 14.70
N TRP A 173 7.56 -14.47 15.67
CA TRP A 173 6.22 -15.02 15.54
C TRP A 173 5.34 -14.06 14.75
N ARG A 174 4.43 -14.60 13.93
CA ARG A 174 3.36 -13.80 13.32
C ARG A 174 2.47 -13.27 14.45
N ALA A 175 2.56 -11.98 14.72
CA ALA A 175 1.66 -11.31 15.63
C ALA A 175 0.49 -10.73 14.84
N TYR A 176 -0.74 -11.07 15.24
CA TYR A 176 -1.91 -10.31 14.85
C TYR A 176 -1.91 -9.03 15.67
N LEU A 177 -1.98 -7.90 14.99
CA LEU A 177 -2.20 -6.62 15.64
C LEU A 177 -3.70 -6.39 15.68
N ASP A 178 -4.30 -6.69 16.83
CA ASP A 178 -5.69 -6.34 17.10
C ASP A 178 -5.71 -5.47 18.36
N GLN A 179 -6.11 -4.20 18.21
CA GLN A 179 -6.05 -3.14 19.23
C GLN A 179 -4.62 -2.84 19.75
N PRO A 180 -4.36 -1.77 20.55
CA PRO A 180 -3.00 -1.44 20.95
C PRO A 180 -2.51 -2.51 21.93
N ALA A 181 -1.77 -3.49 21.40
CA ALA A 181 -1.34 -4.71 22.09
C ALA A 181 -0.37 -4.50 23.26
N PHE A 182 -0.09 -3.24 23.66
CA PHE A 182 0.78 -2.91 24.78
C PHE A 182 0.29 -1.64 25.51
N PRO A 183 -0.63 -1.76 26.49
CA PRO A 183 -1.17 -0.61 27.23
C PRO A 183 -0.07 0.21 27.93
N GLN A 184 0.96 -0.50 28.40
CA GLN A 184 2.11 0.04 29.12
C GLN A 184 3.17 0.72 28.22
N HIS A 185 3.00 0.68 26.89
CA HIS A 185 3.77 1.47 25.94
C HIS A 185 2.95 2.61 25.31
N ARG A 186 1.72 2.81 25.78
CA ARG A 186 0.86 3.92 25.36
C ARG A 186 1.29 5.19 26.10
N ALA A 187 1.38 6.31 25.38
CA ALA A 187 1.25 7.60 26.05
C ALA A 187 -0.12 7.62 26.77
N PRO A 188 -0.22 8.20 27.97
CA PRO A 188 -1.50 8.26 28.69
C PRO A 188 -2.58 8.84 27.76
N GLU A 189 -3.72 8.15 27.71
CA GLU A 189 -4.85 8.52 26.87
C GLU A 189 -5.33 9.90 27.30
N GLN A 190 -5.13 10.90 26.44
CA GLN A 190 -5.69 12.22 26.66
C GLN A 190 -7.10 12.22 26.08
N ALA A 191 -8.07 12.64 26.88
CA ALA A 191 -9.41 12.87 26.39
C ALA A 191 -9.32 13.85 25.21
N GLY A 192 -9.82 13.41 24.05
CA GLY A 192 -10.06 14.32 22.94
C GLY A 192 -11.09 15.38 23.34
N PRO A 193 -11.14 16.53 22.66
CA PRO A 193 -12.19 17.50 22.90
C PRO A 193 -13.56 16.88 22.60
N ASP A 194 -14.57 17.18 23.42
CA ASP A 194 -15.95 16.69 23.24
C ASP A 194 -16.53 17.06 21.86
N GLU A 195 -16.03 18.15 21.27
CA GLU A 195 -16.30 18.56 19.89
C GLU A 195 -14.99 18.87 19.16
N LEU A 196 -14.80 18.22 18.01
CA LEU A 196 -13.76 18.58 17.06
C LEU A 196 -14.24 19.78 16.22
N LYS A 197 -14.01 21.01 16.71
CA LYS A 197 -14.29 22.22 15.91
C LYS A 197 -13.20 22.39 14.86
N LEU A 198 -13.56 22.16 13.61
CA LEU A 198 -12.72 22.52 12.47
C LEU A 198 -12.75 24.05 12.31
N PRO A 199 -11.61 24.72 12.08
CA PRO A 199 -11.62 26.14 11.75
C PRO A 199 -12.33 26.36 10.41
N ASP A 200 -13.10 27.45 10.34
CA ASP A 200 -13.79 27.93 9.13
C ASP A 200 -12.82 28.22 7.96
#